data_AF-A0A2V8BLM9-F1
#
_entry.id   AF-A0A2V8BLM9-F1
#
_cell.length_a   1.000
_cell.length_b   1.000
_cell.length_c   1.000
_cell.angle_alpha   90.00
_cell.angle_beta   90.00
_cell.angle_gamma   90.00
#
_symmetry.space_group_name_H-M   'P 1'
#
loop_
_entity.id
_entity.type
_entity.pdbx_description
1 polymer ?
#
loop_
_entity_poly.entity_id
_entity_poly.type
_entity_poly.pdbx_seq_one_letter_code
_entity_poly.pdbx_strand_id
1 'polypeptide(L)'
;MNTPRALTLVAVVVVGALLVTWAASRYSRRVDGSSQNAGVEAEAGAPSIGGGPVTLRFFRNPAAAPRFAARDLEGREVSSASLHGKVVIVNFWATWCAPCRAEIPDLIALQSKYRDRLQIIGISQDEAPPEVVKRFAAEHRINYPVVMTTPELEKTFPGVSALPTSFILDRESRVVQKHVGMLTARTTEYETRALAGLPVNASIEEVDPSQGLKLDLSNGAQAITIPGIDLASLPAARRTEALQKLNSQPCTCEQIAGSQ
;
A
#
# COMPACT_ATOMS: atom_id res chain seq x y z
N MET A 1 -78.17 -4.82 -33.07
CA MET A 1 -76.97 -4.51 -33.90
C MET A 1 -75.89 -3.87 -33.01
N ASN A 2 -74.82 -4.60 -32.66
CA ASN A 2 -73.46 -4.09 -32.32
C ASN A 2 -72.52 -5.16 -31.69
N THR A 3 -72.68 -6.44 -32.04
CA THR A 3 -71.79 -7.52 -31.59
C THR A 3 -70.42 -7.64 -32.28
N PRO A 4 -70.16 -7.14 -33.52
CA PRO A 4 -68.84 -7.38 -34.13
C PRO A 4 -67.74 -6.52 -33.53
N ARG A 5 -68.05 -5.28 -33.08
CA ARG A 5 -67.07 -4.33 -32.52
C ARG A 5 -66.57 -4.71 -31.13
N ALA A 6 -67.43 -5.29 -30.29
CA ALA A 6 -67.05 -5.74 -28.95
C ALA A 6 -66.08 -6.94 -29.01
N LEU A 7 -66.31 -7.87 -29.92
CA LEU A 7 -65.39 -8.99 -30.19
C LEU A 7 -64.04 -8.54 -30.72
N THR A 8 -63.99 -7.52 -31.59
CA THR A 8 -62.72 -6.95 -32.06
C THR A 8 -61.96 -6.25 -30.94
N LEU A 9 -62.66 -5.49 -30.08
CA LEU A 9 -62.04 -4.81 -28.94
C LEU A 9 -61.44 -5.79 -27.92
N VAL A 10 -62.16 -6.86 -27.59
CA VAL A 10 -61.67 -7.91 -26.70
C VAL A 10 -60.46 -8.62 -27.30
N ALA A 11 -60.49 -8.94 -28.60
CA ALA A 11 -59.35 -9.55 -29.29
C ALA A 11 -58.10 -8.65 -29.29
N VAL A 12 -58.25 -7.35 -29.53
CA VAL A 12 -57.14 -6.39 -29.51
C VAL A 12 -56.55 -6.23 -28.11
N VAL A 13 -57.38 -6.20 -27.06
CA VAL A 13 -56.91 -6.11 -25.67
C VAL A 13 -56.17 -7.39 -25.26
N VAL A 14 -56.67 -8.57 -25.63
CA VAL A 14 -56.02 -9.85 -25.33
C VAL A 14 -54.69 -9.97 -26.07
N VAL A 15 -54.64 -9.62 -27.36
CA VAL A 15 -53.40 -9.61 -28.14
C VAL A 15 -52.40 -8.59 -27.57
N GLY A 16 -52.85 -7.40 -27.18
CA GLY A 16 -52.02 -6.39 -26.53
C GLY A 16 -51.43 -6.88 -25.21
N ALA A 17 -52.24 -7.51 -24.35
CA ALA A 17 -51.79 -8.07 -23.08
C ALA A 17 -50.80 -9.25 -23.28
N LEU A 18 -51.02 -10.08 -24.30
CA LEU A 18 -50.11 -11.17 -24.66
C LEU A 18 -48.78 -10.63 -25.22
N LEU A 19 -48.80 -9.56 -26.01
CA LEU A 19 -47.58 -8.92 -26.51
C LEU A 19 -46.79 -8.24 -25.39
N VAL A 20 -47.45 -7.60 -24.44
CA VAL A 20 -46.79 -6.97 -23.28
C VAL A 20 -46.18 -8.02 -22.36
N THR A 21 -46.89 -9.11 -22.06
CA THR A 21 -46.35 -10.21 -21.25
C THR A 21 -45.22 -10.95 -21.96
N TRP A 22 -45.33 -11.17 -23.29
CA TRP A 22 -44.24 -11.74 -24.09
C TRP A 22 -43.01 -10.82 -24.10
N ALA A 23 -43.19 -9.52 -24.32
CA ALA A 23 -42.11 -8.53 -24.29
C ALA A 23 -41.45 -8.42 -22.91
N ALA A 24 -42.23 -8.39 -21.83
CA ALA A 24 -41.72 -8.40 -20.45
C ALA A 24 -40.95 -9.69 -20.15
N SER A 25 -41.45 -10.86 -20.56
CA SER A 25 -40.76 -12.14 -20.38
C SER A 25 -39.43 -12.20 -21.16
N ARG A 26 -39.37 -11.55 -22.33
CA ARG A 26 -38.16 -11.46 -23.15
C ARG A 26 -37.17 -10.46 -22.56
N TYR A 27 -37.66 -9.37 -21.97
CA TYR A 27 -36.84 -8.38 -21.29
C TYR A 27 -36.21 -8.99 -20.02
N SER A 28 -36.98 -9.65 -19.16
CA SER A 28 -36.45 -10.35 -17.98
C SER A 28 -35.43 -11.42 -18.36
N ARG A 29 -35.69 -12.21 -19.42
CA ARG A 29 -34.68 -13.18 -19.92
C ARG A 29 -33.41 -12.54 -20.48
N ARG A 30 -33.43 -11.29 -20.95
CA ARG A 30 -32.22 -10.54 -21.34
C ARG A 30 -31.45 -10.00 -20.14
N VAL A 31 -32.13 -9.66 -19.05
CA VAL A 31 -31.50 -9.18 -17.81
C VAL A 31 -30.86 -10.36 -17.05
N ASP A 32 -31.51 -11.53 -17.02
CA ASP A 32 -30.95 -12.73 -16.38
C ASP A 32 -29.90 -13.44 -17.28
N GLY A 33 -30.01 -13.27 -18.60
CA GLY A 33 -29.09 -13.84 -19.59
C GLY A 33 -27.75 -13.11 -19.73
N SER A 34 -27.53 -11.97 -19.05
CA SER A 34 -26.25 -11.24 -19.08
C SER A 34 -25.28 -11.65 -17.96
N SER A 35 -25.57 -12.72 -17.20
CA SER A 35 -24.74 -13.15 -16.07
C SER A 35 -24.08 -14.54 -16.24
N GLN A 36 -24.13 -15.17 -17.41
CA GLN A 36 -23.35 -16.39 -17.67
C GLN A 36 -22.78 -16.36 -19.10
N ASN A 37 -21.45 -16.42 -19.19
CA ASN A 37 -20.59 -16.55 -20.37
C ASN A 37 -20.19 -15.27 -21.13
N ALA A 38 -19.37 -14.45 -20.48
CA ALA A 38 -18.19 -13.86 -21.14
C ALA A 38 -16.94 -14.56 -20.58
N GLY A 39 -16.67 -15.76 -21.11
CA GLY A 39 -15.29 -16.22 -21.20
C GLY A 39 -14.63 -15.35 -22.25
N VAL A 40 -13.78 -14.42 -21.81
CA VAL A 40 -12.80 -13.75 -22.66
C VAL A 40 -11.45 -14.16 -22.11
N GLU A 41 -10.63 -14.64 -23.04
CA GLU A 41 -9.24 -15.01 -22.87
C GLU A 41 -8.45 -13.93 -22.13
N ALA A 42 -7.55 -14.43 -21.31
CA ALA A 42 -6.57 -13.66 -20.58
C ALA A 42 -5.64 -12.92 -21.55
N GLU A 43 -5.61 -11.59 -21.47
CA GLU A 43 -4.41 -10.80 -21.74
C GLU A 43 -4.38 -9.54 -20.85
N ALA A 44 -3.16 -9.23 -20.37
CA ALA A 44 -2.73 -7.99 -19.70
C ALA A 44 -3.16 -7.74 -18.24
N GLY A 45 -2.71 -8.64 -17.36
CA GLY A 45 -1.94 -8.34 -16.15
C GLY A 45 -2.15 -6.98 -15.44
N ALA A 46 -3.21 -6.87 -14.66
CA ALA A 46 -3.14 -6.15 -13.38
C ALA A 46 -2.70 -7.16 -12.31
N PRO A 47 -1.68 -6.87 -11.46
CA PRO A 47 -1.28 -7.81 -10.43
C PRO A 47 -2.42 -7.97 -9.41
N SER A 48 -3.12 -9.10 -9.46
CA SER A 48 -3.90 -9.57 -8.33
C SER A 48 -2.93 -9.80 -7.17
N ILE A 49 -3.02 -8.99 -6.13
CA ILE A 49 -2.30 -9.19 -4.87
C ILE A 49 -2.86 -10.46 -4.22
N GLY A 50 -2.36 -11.61 -4.65
CA GLY A 50 -2.83 -12.94 -4.27
C GLY A 50 -2.65 -13.23 -2.79
N GLY A 51 -3.57 -13.99 -2.22
CA GLY A 51 -3.56 -14.52 -0.85
C GLY A 51 -2.51 -15.61 -0.60
N GLY A 52 -1.31 -15.45 -1.17
CA GLY A 52 -0.15 -16.26 -0.81
C GLY A 52 0.39 -15.88 0.57
N PRO A 53 1.23 -16.73 1.19
CA PRO A 53 1.84 -16.45 2.48
C PRO A 53 2.63 -15.14 2.39
N VAL A 54 2.33 -14.20 3.29
CA VAL A 54 3.08 -12.96 3.42
C VAL A 54 4.30 -13.24 4.29
N THR A 55 5.49 -12.85 3.82
CA THR A 55 6.70 -12.85 4.65
C THR A 55 6.96 -11.42 5.10
N LEU A 56 6.93 -11.21 6.42
CA LEU A 56 7.36 -9.97 7.05
C LEU A 56 8.86 -10.06 7.31
N ARG A 57 9.56 -8.96 7.04
CA ARG A 57 11.00 -8.86 7.26
C ARG A 57 11.26 -7.79 8.29
N PHE A 58 11.99 -8.13 9.33
CA PHE A 58 12.43 -7.17 10.34
C PHE A 58 13.93 -7.26 10.53
N PHE A 59 14.57 -6.15 10.89
CA PHE A 59 15.98 -6.12 11.17
C PHE A 59 16.32 -6.97 12.39
N ARG A 60 17.36 -7.80 12.26
CA ARG A 60 18.01 -8.45 13.39
C ARG A 60 18.70 -7.40 14.24
N ASN A 61 18.48 -7.43 15.56
CA ASN A 61 19.03 -6.47 16.51
C ASN A 61 18.75 -5.00 16.12
N PRO A 62 17.46 -4.58 16.07
CA PRO A 62 17.08 -3.26 15.61
C PRO A 62 17.67 -2.17 16.51
N ALA A 63 18.17 -1.10 15.91
CA ALA A 63 18.72 0.05 16.63
C ALA A 63 17.60 0.95 17.16
N ALA A 64 17.81 1.54 18.34
CA ALA A 64 16.93 2.58 18.86
C ALA A 64 16.93 3.79 17.90
N ALA A 65 15.74 4.30 17.59
CA ALA A 65 15.62 5.55 16.86
C ALA A 65 16.20 6.69 17.74
N PRO A 66 16.99 7.62 17.17
CA PRO A 66 17.40 8.81 17.90
C PRO A 66 16.17 9.56 18.43
N ARG A 67 16.30 10.18 19.61
CA ARG A 67 15.22 10.99 20.16
C ARG A 67 14.98 12.20 19.26
N PHE A 68 13.72 12.48 18.98
CA PHE A 68 13.31 13.64 18.21
C PHE A 68 12.07 14.29 18.82
N ALA A 69 11.90 15.57 18.51
CA ALA A 69 10.69 16.33 18.77
C ALA A 69 10.45 17.27 17.59
N ALA A 70 9.20 17.37 17.15
CA ALA A 70 8.78 18.23 16.07
C ALA A 70 7.42 18.85 16.40
N ARG A 71 7.04 19.92 15.70
CA ARG A 71 5.69 20.47 15.74
C ARG A 71 4.93 20.05 14.49
N ASP A 72 3.72 19.55 14.69
CA ASP A 72 2.80 19.27 13.57
C ASP A 72 2.23 20.56 12.97
N LEU A 73 1.48 20.43 11.87
CA LEU A 73 0.83 21.54 11.18
C LEU A 73 -0.26 22.23 12.02
N GLU A 74 -0.66 21.65 13.15
CA GLU A 74 -1.56 22.23 14.14
C GLU A 74 -0.80 22.89 15.32
N GLY A 75 0.54 22.83 15.32
CA GLY A 75 1.41 23.38 16.35
C GLY A 75 1.58 22.47 17.58
N ARG A 76 0.99 21.27 17.57
CA ARG A 76 1.13 20.28 18.65
C ARG A 76 2.50 19.62 18.57
N GLU A 77 3.07 19.30 19.71
CA GLU A 77 4.34 18.59 19.76
C GLU A 77 4.13 17.09 19.47
N VAL A 78 5.00 16.56 18.62
CA VAL A 78 5.15 15.13 18.35
C VAL A 78 6.58 14.76 18.73
N SER A 79 6.74 13.93 19.75
CA SER A 79 8.07 13.54 20.25
C SER A 79 8.19 12.04 20.40
N SER A 80 9.40 11.50 20.22
CA SER A 80 9.65 10.06 20.37
C SER A 80 9.22 9.50 21.74
N ALA A 81 9.28 10.32 22.79
CA ALA A 81 8.82 9.95 24.13
C ALA A 81 7.30 9.68 24.19
N SER A 82 6.50 10.48 23.47
CA SER A 82 5.04 10.34 23.41
C SER A 82 4.57 9.10 22.62
N LEU A 83 5.48 8.47 21.88
CA LEU A 83 5.19 7.35 20.99
C LEU A 83 5.50 5.98 21.59
N HIS A 84 6.20 5.96 22.73
CA HIS A 84 6.60 4.71 23.38
C HIS A 84 5.38 3.83 23.71
N GLY A 85 5.51 2.53 23.48
CA GLY A 85 4.44 1.55 23.67
C GLY A 85 3.52 1.36 22.46
N LYS A 86 3.66 2.19 21.40
CA LYS A 86 2.96 2.04 20.12
C LYS A 86 3.92 1.61 19.03
N VAL A 87 3.41 0.86 18.06
CA VAL A 87 4.05 0.76 16.75
C VAL A 87 4.03 2.16 16.13
N VAL A 88 5.10 2.58 15.48
CA VAL A 88 5.16 3.88 14.80
C VAL A 88 5.51 3.69 13.34
N ILE A 89 4.78 4.38 12.46
CA ILE A 89 5.14 4.49 11.05
C ILE A 89 5.51 5.93 10.79
N VAL A 90 6.79 6.17 10.47
CA VAL A 90 7.27 7.48 10.03
C VAL A 90 7.32 7.45 8.51
N ASN A 91 6.40 8.15 7.87
CA ASN A 91 6.23 8.14 6.42
C ASN A 91 6.70 9.48 5.83
N PHE A 92 7.77 9.43 5.04
CA PHE A 92 8.25 10.56 4.25
C PHE A 92 7.47 10.63 2.94
N TRP A 93 6.85 11.77 2.67
CA TRP A 93 5.95 11.95 1.55
C TRP A 93 5.95 13.39 1.03
N ALA A 94 5.22 13.67 -0.05
CA ALA A 94 4.99 15.04 -0.52
C ALA A 94 3.63 15.18 -1.22
N THR A 95 3.07 16.39 -1.25
CA THR A 95 1.75 16.66 -1.87
C THR A 95 1.72 16.41 -3.38
N TRP A 96 2.87 16.55 -4.05
CA TRP A 96 3.04 16.29 -5.48
C TRP A 96 3.41 14.83 -5.82
N CYS A 97 3.72 14.01 -4.80
CA CYS A 97 4.14 12.63 -4.98
C CYS A 97 2.93 11.72 -5.23
N ALA A 98 2.68 11.33 -6.48
CA ALA A 98 1.56 10.47 -6.86
C ALA A 98 1.47 9.14 -6.07
N PRO A 99 2.54 8.33 -5.91
CA PRO A 99 2.45 7.10 -5.11
C PRO A 99 2.16 7.39 -3.64
N CYS A 100 2.69 8.48 -3.07
CA CYS A 100 2.38 8.89 -1.70
C CYS A 100 0.87 9.19 -1.55
N ARG A 101 0.28 9.89 -2.50
CA ARG A 101 -1.17 10.19 -2.48
C ARG A 101 -2.03 8.94 -2.56
N ALA A 102 -1.55 7.90 -3.25
CA ALA A 102 -2.26 6.63 -3.38
C ALA A 102 -2.27 5.82 -2.08
N GLU A 103 -1.23 5.89 -1.24
CA GLU A 103 -1.19 5.18 0.06
C GLU A 103 -1.91 5.91 1.21
N ILE A 104 -2.12 7.22 1.11
CA ILE A 104 -2.76 8.01 2.18
C ILE A 104 -4.10 7.43 2.68
N PRO A 105 -5.05 7.00 1.82
CA PRO A 105 -6.31 6.41 2.28
C PRO A 105 -6.10 5.15 3.13
N ASP A 106 -5.14 4.31 2.76
CA ASP A 106 -4.78 3.09 3.50
C ASP A 106 -4.18 3.43 4.86
N LEU A 107 -3.28 4.43 4.90
CA LEU A 107 -2.69 4.92 6.16
C LEU A 107 -3.76 5.53 7.09
N ILE A 108 -4.72 6.28 6.54
CA ILE A 108 -5.84 6.85 7.31
C ILE A 108 -6.70 5.74 7.94
N ALA A 109 -7.03 4.72 7.14
CA ALA A 109 -7.80 3.56 7.61
C ALA A 109 -7.04 2.80 8.70
N LEU A 110 -5.74 2.60 8.50
CA LEU A 110 -4.87 1.90 9.43
C LEU A 110 -4.73 2.65 10.77
N GLN A 111 -4.46 3.97 10.72
CA GLN A 111 -4.42 4.83 11.91
C GLN A 111 -5.75 4.76 12.69
N SER A 112 -6.88 4.80 11.99
CA SER A 112 -8.20 4.70 12.62
C SER A 112 -8.40 3.36 13.33
N LYS A 113 -8.06 2.27 12.65
CA LYS A 113 -8.26 0.90 13.11
C LYS A 113 -7.38 0.55 14.32
N TYR A 114 -6.14 1.06 14.35
CA TYR A 114 -5.14 0.69 15.34
C TYR A 114 -4.70 1.87 16.23
N ARG A 115 -5.48 2.95 16.37
CA ARG A 115 -5.09 4.18 17.11
C ARG A 115 -4.51 3.97 18.52
N ASP A 116 -4.94 2.91 19.21
CA ASP A 116 -4.50 2.57 20.57
C ASP A 116 -3.18 1.77 20.60
N ARG A 117 -2.71 1.32 19.43
CA ARG A 117 -1.53 0.47 19.23
C ARG A 117 -0.55 1.02 18.19
N LEU A 118 -0.99 1.95 17.34
CA LEU A 118 -0.26 2.51 16.21
C LEU A 118 -0.31 4.04 16.25
N GLN A 119 0.80 4.67 15.89
CA GLN A 119 0.85 6.08 15.54
C GLN A 119 1.59 6.26 14.21
N ILE A 120 0.91 6.85 13.23
CA ILE A 120 1.52 7.29 11.97
C ILE A 120 1.99 8.73 12.14
N ILE A 121 3.13 9.08 11.57
CA ILE A 121 3.62 10.46 11.45
C ILE A 121 4.01 10.69 10.00
N GLY A 122 3.36 11.63 9.34
CA GLY A 122 3.70 12.03 7.98
C GLY A 122 4.73 13.15 7.99
N ILE A 123 5.93 12.92 7.48
CA ILE A 123 6.95 13.95 7.28
C ILE A 123 6.86 14.43 5.83
N SER A 124 6.40 15.66 5.63
CA SER A 124 6.32 16.27 4.30
C SER A 124 7.68 16.81 3.87
N GLN A 125 8.14 16.37 2.70
CA GLN A 125 9.32 16.88 1.98
C GLN A 125 8.95 18.01 1.00
N ASP A 126 7.75 18.59 1.11
CA ASP A 126 7.37 19.71 0.25
C ASP A 126 8.24 20.95 0.56
N GLU A 127 8.74 21.61 -0.48
CA GLU A 127 9.38 22.93 -0.39
C GLU A 127 8.34 24.07 -0.29
N ALA A 128 7.06 23.76 -0.55
CA ALA A 128 5.96 24.70 -0.43
C ALA A 128 5.74 25.11 1.04
N PRO A 129 5.15 26.29 1.29
CA PRO A 129 4.82 26.73 2.64
C PRO A 129 3.94 25.71 3.40
N PRO A 130 4.09 25.56 4.73
CA PRO A 130 3.34 24.59 5.53
C PRO A 130 1.81 24.69 5.36
N GLU A 131 1.29 25.87 5.04
CA GLU A 131 -0.13 26.13 4.79
C GLU A 131 -0.67 25.38 3.57
N VAL A 132 0.17 25.15 2.55
CA VAL A 132 -0.18 24.36 1.37
C VAL A 132 -0.36 22.91 1.76
N VAL A 133 0.59 22.36 2.51
CA VAL A 133 0.55 20.98 3.02
C VAL A 133 -0.63 20.80 3.98
N LYS A 134 -0.89 21.78 4.84
CA LYS A 134 -2.02 21.77 5.78
C LYS A 134 -3.36 21.72 5.07
N ARG A 135 -3.52 22.53 4.01
CA ARG A 135 -4.74 22.51 3.18
C ARG A 135 -4.91 21.14 2.51
N PHE A 136 -3.85 20.60 1.92
CA PHE A 136 -3.88 19.26 1.33
C PHE A 136 -4.28 18.19 2.36
N ALA A 137 -3.66 18.20 3.54
CA ALA A 137 -3.96 17.25 4.61
C ALA A 137 -5.43 17.32 5.06
N ALA A 138 -5.99 18.53 5.14
CA ALA A 138 -7.40 18.72 5.45
C ALA A 138 -8.33 18.21 4.33
N GLU A 139 -8.04 18.54 3.06
CA GLU A 139 -8.80 18.08 1.90
C GLU A 139 -8.84 16.55 1.79
N HIS A 140 -7.70 15.91 2.07
CA HIS A 140 -7.54 14.46 2.06
C HIS A 140 -7.91 13.77 3.38
N ARG A 141 -8.35 14.53 4.39
CA ARG A 141 -8.78 14.04 5.71
C ARG A 141 -7.72 13.20 6.41
N ILE A 142 -6.45 13.60 6.29
CA ILE A 142 -5.35 12.98 7.01
C ILE A 142 -5.62 13.10 8.52
N ASN A 143 -5.66 11.95 9.20
CA ASN A 143 -6.07 11.83 10.60
C ASN A 143 -4.90 11.55 11.57
N TYR A 144 -3.67 11.66 11.07
CA TYR A 144 -2.43 11.50 11.82
C TYR A 144 -1.62 12.81 11.75
N PRO A 145 -0.71 13.07 12.70
CA PRO A 145 0.15 14.24 12.69
C PRO A 145 0.97 14.31 11.40
N VAL A 146 0.97 15.50 10.79
CA VAL A 146 1.84 15.85 9.67
C VAL A 146 2.83 16.89 10.17
N VAL A 147 4.10 16.68 9.90
CA VAL A 147 5.19 17.62 10.23
C VAL A 147 5.91 18.01 8.94
N MET A 148 6.44 19.23 8.89
CA MET A 148 7.38 19.59 7.83
C MET A 148 8.74 18.97 8.13
N THR A 149 9.43 18.52 7.09
CA THR A 149 10.79 18.00 7.25
C THR A 149 11.74 19.07 7.82
N THR A 150 12.72 18.63 8.61
CA THR A 150 13.79 19.47 9.16
C THR A 150 15.11 18.70 9.08
N PRO A 151 16.27 19.39 9.11
CA PRO A 151 17.58 18.73 9.12
C PRO A 151 17.75 17.73 10.27
N GLU A 152 17.12 17.99 11.42
CA GLU A 152 17.14 17.10 12.57
C GLU A 152 16.35 15.80 12.30
N LEU A 153 15.20 15.89 11.63
CA LEU A 153 14.41 14.73 11.23
C LEU A 153 15.12 13.90 10.17
N GLU A 154 15.76 14.54 9.18
CA GLU A 154 16.57 13.86 8.16
C GLU A 154 17.77 13.14 8.76
N LYS A 155 18.42 13.73 9.78
CA LYS A 155 19.49 13.07 10.54
C LYS A 155 18.97 11.91 11.39
N THR A 156 17.77 12.04 11.94
CA THR A 156 17.14 10.99 12.77
C THR A 156 16.73 9.79 11.93
N PHE A 157 16.25 10.03 10.70
CA PHE A 157 15.78 9.02 9.77
C PHE A 157 16.56 9.09 8.44
N PRO A 158 17.82 8.61 8.43
CA PRO A 158 18.70 8.82 7.30
C PRO A 158 18.37 7.96 6.06
N GLY A 159 18.87 8.43 4.91
CA GLY A 159 18.80 7.70 3.65
C GLY A 159 17.44 7.74 2.96
N VAL A 160 16.66 8.80 3.16
CA VAL A 160 15.45 9.07 2.37
C VAL A 160 15.89 9.61 1.01
N SER A 161 16.05 8.72 0.03
CA SER A 161 16.49 9.07 -1.34
C SER A 161 15.34 9.09 -2.36
N ALA A 162 14.17 8.57 -1.99
CA ALA A 162 12.98 8.51 -2.83
C ALA A 162 11.72 8.58 -1.96
N LEU A 163 10.59 8.95 -2.59
CA LEU A 163 9.29 9.04 -1.94
C LEU A 163 8.27 8.04 -2.55
N PRO A 164 7.38 7.46 -1.72
CA PRO A 164 7.42 7.52 -0.26
C PRO A 164 8.58 6.67 0.31
N THR A 165 9.04 7.01 1.51
CA THR A 165 9.92 6.15 2.31
C THR A 165 9.33 6.04 3.71
N SER A 166 9.14 4.82 4.20
CA SER A 166 8.54 4.58 5.51
C SER A 166 9.49 3.84 6.45
N PHE A 167 9.68 4.38 7.65
CA PHE A 167 10.39 3.70 8.74
C PHE A 167 9.36 3.12 9.71
N ILE A 168 9.52 1.84 10.02
CA ILE A 168 8.66 1.12 10.95
C ILE A 168 9.41 0.98 12.27
N LEU A 169 8.83 1.48 13.34
CA LEU A 169 9.37 1.35 14.68
C LEU A 169 8.50 0.44 15.53
N ASP A 170 9.14 -0.39 16.34
CA ASP A 170 8.46 -1.20 17.34
C ASP A 170 8.03 -0.36 18.56
N ARG A 171 7.37 -1.02 19.52
CA ARG A 171 6.85 -0.38 20.73
C ARG A 171 7.95 0.15 21.65
N GLU A 172 9.16 -0.36 21.50
CA GLU A 172 10.36 0.08 22.22
C GLU A 172 11.09 1.21 21.47
N SER A 173 10.48 1.78 20.41
CA SER A 173 11.02 2.87 19.58
C SER A 173 12.32 2.50 18.85
N ARG A 174 12.48 1.23 18.47
CA ARG A 174 13.57 0.76 17.62
C ARG A 174 13.12 0.67 16.17
N VAL A 175 13.98 1.08 15.24
CA VAL A 175 13.70 0.95 13.80
C VAL A 175 13.86 -0.51 13.41
N VAL A 176 12.75 -1.16 13.07
CA VAL A 176 12.70 -2.60 12.73
C VAL A 176 12.56 -2.85 11.24
N GLN A 177 12.16 -1.86 10.45
CA GLN A 177 12.10 -1.97 8.99
C GLN A 177 12.15 -0.59 8.33
N LYS A 178 12.64 -0.54 7.10
CA LYS A 178 12.58 0.61 6.20
C LYS A 178 12.06 0.17 4.84
N HIS A 179 10.96 0.76 4.41
CA HIS A 179 10.39 0.55 3.08
C HIS A 179 10.69 1.76 2.19
N VAL A 180 11.17 1.50 0.98
CA VAL A 180 11.31 2.51 -0.07
C VAL A 180 10.28 2.20 -1.14
N GLY A 181 9.45 3.20 -1.47
CA GLY A 181 8.29 3.05 -2.34
C GLY A 181 6.99 2.83 -1.57
N MET A 182 5.90 2.79 -2.34
CA MET A 182 4.53 2.76 -1.84
C MET A 182 4.25 1.51 -1.00
N LEU A 183 3.67 1.72 0.17
CA LEU A 183 3.18 0.63 1.00
C LEU A 183 1.79 0.17 0.56
N THR A 184 1.51 -1.13 0.75
CA THR A 184 0.16 -1.67 0.56
C THR A 184 -0.57 -1.76 1.90
N ALA A 185 -1.90 -1.58 1.91
CA ALA A 185 -2.72 -1.82 3.10
C ALA A 185 -2.40 -3.14 3.80
N ARG A 186 -2.25 -4.23 3.04
CA ARG A 186 -1.98 -5.57 3.59
C ARG A 186 -0.63 -5.64 4.32
N THR A 187 0.45 -5.18 3.68
CA THR A 187 1.79 -5.21 4.29
C THR A 187 1.80 -4.41 5.58
N THR A 188 1.30 -3.17 5.52
CA THR A 188 1.33 -2.24 6.65
C THR A 188 0.47 -2.74 7.81
N GLU A 189 -0.69 -3.33 7.51
CA GLU A 189 -1.52 -3.96 8.53
C GLU A 189 -0.85 -5.17 9.18
N TYR A 190 -0.22 -6.04 8.39
CA TYR A 190 0.43 -7.25 8.92
C TYR A 190 1.63 -6.91 9.79
N GLU A 191 2.45 -5.94 9.39
CA GLU A 191 3.55 -5.44 10.21
C GLU A 191 3.05 -4.81 11.50
N THR A 192 2.02 -3.96 11.42
CA THR A 192 1.38 -3.35 12.61
C THR A 192 0.90 -4.42 13.57
N ARG A 193 0.21 -5.45 13.07
CA ARG A 193 -0.30 -6.54 13.91
C ARG A 193 0.83 -7.33 14.55
N ALA A 194 1.83 -7.73 13.78
CA ALA A 194 2.98 -8.48 14.28
C ALA A 194 3.68 -7.73 15.41
N LEU A 195 3.99 -6.45 15.20
CA LEU A 195 4.69 -5.60 16.18
C LEU A 195 3.82 -5.21 17.37
N ALA A 196 2.49 -5.18 17.21
CA ALA A 196 1.54 -4.96 18.29
C ALA A 196 1.22 -6.23 19.11
N GLY A 197 1.81 -7.39 18.77
CA GLY A 197 1.54 -8.67 19.44
C GLY A 197 0.16 -9.26 19.10
N LEU A 198 -0.41 -8.89 17.95
CA LEU A 198 -1.67 -9.42 17.44
C LEU A 198 -1.42 -10.59 16.49
N PRO A 199 -2.35 -11.55 16.37
CA PRO A 199 -2.17 -12.71 15.50
C PRO A 199 -2.08 -12.27 14.03
N VAL A 200 -1.13 -12.82 13.29
CA VAL A 200 -0.96 -12.55 11.85
C VAL A 200 -0.69 -13.87 11.13
N ASN A 201 -1.28 -14.03 9.94
CA ASN A 201 -0.98 -15.17 9.07
C ASN A 201 0.17 -14.78 8.14
N ALA A 202 1.38 -14.73 8.69
CA ALA A 202 2.60 -14.37 7.99
C ALA A 202 3.82 -15.05 8.61
N SER A 203 4.80 -15.36 7.78
CA SER A 203 6.13 -15.78 8.24
C SER A 203 6.94 -14.55 8.63
N ILE A 204 7.77 -14.64 9.67
CA ILE A 204 8.68 -13.55 10.07
C ILE A 204 10.11 -14.00 9.76
N GLU A 205 10.81 -13.20 8.96
CA GLU A 205 12.22 -13.35 8.65
C GLU A 205 13.02 -12.21 9.29
N GLU A 206 14.09 -12.56 9.98
CA GLU A 206 15.07 -11.58 10.44
C GLU A 206 16.10 -11.31 9.36
N VAL A 207 16.31 -10.04 9.03
CA VAL A 207 17.25 -9.59 8.00
C VAL A 207 18.37 -8.81 8.67
N ASP A 208 19.61 -9.02 8.23
CA ASP A 208 20.73 -8.21 8.70
C ASP A 208 20.63 -6.77 8.15
N PRO A 209 20.62 -5.74 9.01
CA PRO A 209 20.52 -4.35 8.56
C PRO A 209 21.63 -3.91 7.61
N SER A 210 22.82 -4.51 7.70
CA SER A 210 23.98 -4.23 6.83
C SER A 210 23.87 -4.87 5.46
N GLN A 211 23.00 -5.87 5.29
CA GLN A 211 22.91 -6.61 4.04
C GLN A 211 21.97 -5.99 3.02
N GLY A 212 21.20 -4.95 3.37
CA GLY A 212 20.23 -4.34 2.47
C GLY A 212 19.26 -5.38 1.89
N LEU A 213 18.44 -5.00 0.91
CA LEU A 213 17.64 -5.95 0.16
C LEU A 213 18.54 -6.74 -0.81
N LYS A 214 19.42 -7.61 -0.29
CA LYS A 214 20.16 -8.57 -1.12
C LYS A 214 19.19 -9.64 -1.58
N LEU A 215 18.98 -9.72 -2.88
CA LEU A 215 18.20 -10.79 -3.50
C LEU A 215 18.96 -12.10 -3.28
N ASP A 216 18.30 -13.08 -2.68
CA ASP A 216 18.89 -14.37 -2.35
C ASP A 216 19.42 -15.08 -3.62
N LEU A 217 20.75 -15.17 -3.73
CA LEU A 217 21.43 -15.80 -4.86
C LEU A 217 21.43 -17.33 -4.79
N SER A 218 21.11 -17.93 -3.63
CA SER A 218 21.09 -19.38 -3.48
C SER A 218 20.06 -20.04 -4.40
N ASN A 219 18.99 -19.31 -4.71
CA ASN A 219 17.93 -19.71 -5.64
C ASN A 219 17.86 -18.81 -6.88
N GLY A 220 18.93 -18.10 -7.25
CA GLY A 220 18.89 -17.11 -8.34
C GLY A 220 18.48 -17.68 -9.70
N ALA A 221 18.79 -18.96 -9.96
CA ALA A 221 18.34 -19.69 -11.14
C ALA A 221 16.83 -19.98 -11.17
N GLN A 222 16.14 -19.86 -10.04
CA GLN A 222 14.70 -20.06 -9.86
C GLN A 222 13.94 -18.72 -9.79
N ALA A 223 14.62 -17.58 -9.68
CA ALA A 223 13.98 -16.26 -9.62
C ALA A 223 13.37 -15.91 -10.98
N ILE A 224 12.06 -16.02 -11.12
CA ILE A 224 11.34 -15.72 -12.38
C ILE A 224 10.75 -14.30 -12.39
N THR A 225 10.71 -13.61 -11.25
CA THR A 225 10.10 -12.28 -11.15
C THR A 225 10.79 -11.44 -10.09
N ILE A 226 11.00 -10.16 -10.41
CA ILE A 226 11.35 -9.07 -9.47
C ILE A 226 10.23 -8.02 -9.59
N PRO A 227 9.84 -7.29 -8.52
CA PRO A 227 8.79 -6.27 -8.62
C PRO A 227 9.05 -5.30 -9.79
N GLY A 228 8.14 -5.29 -10.77
CA GLY A 228 8.23 -4.44 -11.97
C GLY A 228 9.08 -4.98 -13.13
N ILE A 229 9.71 -6.16 -13.01
CA ILE A 229 10.55 -6.76 -14.04
C ILE A 229 10.27 -8.28 -14.16
N ASP A 230 9.83 -8.72 -15.34
CA ASP A 230 9.70 -10.13 -15.66
C ASP A 230 11.05 -10.73 -16.09
N LEU A 231 11.53 -11.73 -15.35
CA LEU A 231 12.77 -12.44 -15.64
C LEU A 231 12.51 -13.82 -16.26
N ALA A 232 11.25 -14.25 -16.38
CA ALA A 232 10.90 -15.59 -16.86
C ALA A 232 11.42 -15.86 -18.28
N SER A 233 11.58 -14.80 -19.08
CA SER A 233 12.14 -14.84 -20.44
C SER A 233 13.67 -15.03 -20.48
N LEU A 234 14.38 -14.89 -19.36
CA LEU A 234 15.84 -14.99 -19.31
C LEU A 234 16.32 -16.43 -18.99
N PRO A 235 17.38 -16.91 -19.68
CA PRO A 235 18.06 -18.15 -19.30
C PRO A 235 18.55 -18.12 -17.85
N ALA A 236 18.57 -19.28 -17.18
CA ALA A 236 18.93 -19.37 -15.75
C ALA A 236 20.28 -18.70 -15.40
N ALA A 237 21.30 -18.86 -16.24
CA ALA A 237 22.60 -18.20 -16.05
C ALA A 237 22.51 -16.66 -16.13
N ARG A 238 21.68 -16.12 -17.05
CA ARG A 238 21.44 -14.68 -17.20
C ARG A 238 20.63 -14.11 -16.05
N ARG A 239 19.73 -14.90 -15.47
CA ARG A 239 19.00 -14.52 -14.25
C ARG A 239 19.94 -14.41 -13.07
N THR A 240 20.80 -15.40 -12.86
CA THR A 240 21.82 -15.35 -11.81
C THR A 240 22.77 -14.17 -12.00
N GLU A 241 23.23 -13.92 -13.23
CA GLU A 241 24.06 -12.75 -13.57
C GLU A 241 23.34 -11.41 -13.31
N ALA A 242 22.06 -11.31 -13.70
CA ALA A 242 21.25 -10.11 -13.46
C ALA A 242 21.06 -9.85 -11.95
N LEU A 243 20.79 -10.89 -11.17
CA LEU A 243 20.70 -10.81 -9.71
C LEU A 243 22.05 -10.44 -9.08
N GLN A 244 23.14 -11.02 -9.56
CA GLN A 244 24.50 -10.65 -9.13
C GLN A 244 24.79 -9.18 -9.43
N LYS A 245 24.36 -8.67 -10.59
CA LYS A 245 24.51 -7.27 -10.97
C LYS A 245 23.65 -6.32 -10.13
N LEU A 246 22.42 -6.72 -9.80
CA LEU A 246 21.53 -5.95 -8.92
C LEU A 246 22.07 -5.90 -7.48
N ASN A 247 22.60 -7.02 -6.98
CA ASN A 247 23.25 -7.08 -5.67
C ASN A 247 24.63 -6.38 -5.64
N SER A 248 25.30 -6.25 -6.79
CA SER A 248 26.60 -5.55 -6.90
C SER A 248 26.46 -4.05 -7.14
N GLN A 249 25.28 -3.58 -7.55
CA GLN A 249 24.96 -2.16 -7.48
C GLN A 249 24.78 -1.79 -6.00
N PRO A 250 25.54 -0.81 -5.50
CA PRO A 250 25.42 -0.43 -4.12
C PRO A 250 24.08 0.30 -3.95
N CYS A 251 23.09 -0.40 -3.40
CA CYS A 251 22.00 0.24 -2.67
C CYS A 251 22.64 0.83 -1.41
N THR A 252 23.30 1.99 -1.53
CA THR A 252 24.11 2.59 -0.47
C THR A 252 23.22 3.02 0.71
N CYS A 253 23.03 2.11 1.66
CA CYS A 253 22.81 2.48 3.07
C CYS A 253 24.15 2.61 3.83
N GLU A 254 25.28 2.46 3.13
CA GLU A 254 26.63 2.27 3.70
C GLU A 254 27.50 3.55 3.69
N GLN A 255 26.95 4.68 4.15
CA GLN A 255 27.79 5.80 4.62
C GLN A 255 27.90 5.82 6.16
N ILE A 256 27.62 4.69 6.82
CA ILE A 256 27.44 4.59 8.27
C ILE A 256 28.77 4.46 9.04
N ALA A 257 29.94 4.28 8.41
CA ALA A 257 31.19 4.20 9.16
C ALA A 257 32.40 4.68 8.37
N GLY A 258 32.76 5.96 8.49
CA GLY A 258 34.10 6.42 8.13
C GLY A 258 34.17 7.74 7.39
N SER A 259 33.97 8.84 8.12
CA SER A 259 34.71 10.07 7.83
C SER A 259 35.02 10.74 9.18
N GLN A 260 36.29 10.60 9.58
CA GLN A 260 36.92 11.54 10.50
C GLN A 260 36.98 12.93 9.86
#